data_AF-A0A1F6G757-F1
#
_entry.id   AF-A0A1F6G757-F1
#
_cell.length_a   1.000
_cell.length_b   1.000
_cell.length_c   1.000
_cell.angle_alpha   90.00
_cell.angle_beta   90.00
_cell.angle_gamma   90.00
#
_symmetry.space_group_name_H-M   'P 1'
#
loop_
_entity.id
_entity.type
_entity.pdbx_description
1 polymer ?
#
loop_
_entity_poly.entity_id
_entity_poly.type
_entity_poly.pdbx_seq_one_letter_code
_entity_poly.pdbx_strand_id
1 'polypeptide(L)'
;MLGFHHLRKRARIMKGLEPFPAVGIWKRYFDYLMYGVGIFAPIVLLPQILEIYTTKNSAGLSLLTWSLFILLNILWTIYGLLHKDIHILFANAFMILFNSVVVVGILLYS
;
A
#
# COMPACT_ATOMS: atom_id res chain seq x y z
N MET A 1 -35.25 -10.85 9.14
CA MET A 1 -34.30 -11.95 9.43
C MET A 1 -32.92 -11.35 9.51
N LEU A 2 -32.37 -11.37 10.73
CA LEU A 2 -31.34 -10.48 11.23
C LEU A 2 -29.95 -10.91 10.72
N GLY A 3 -29.17 -9.98 10.16
CA GLY A 3 -27.83 -10.19 9.59
C GLY A 3 -26.74 -10.65 10.56
N PHE A 4 -27.05 -11.41 11.61
CA PHE A 4 -26.07 -11.87 12.61
C PHE A 4 -25.44 -13.23 12.24
N HIS A 5 -25.87 -13.85 11.15
CA HIS A 5 -25.38 -15.16 10.73
C HIS A 5 -23.93 -15.13 10.23
N HIS A 6 -23.49 -14.02 9.61
CA HIS A 6 -22.10 -13.86 9.17
C HIS A 6 -21.14 -13.53 10.32
N LEU A 7 -21.59 -12.78 11.33
CA LEU A 7 -20.77 -12.44 12.51
C LEU A 7 -20.41 -13.69 13.33
N ARG A 8 -21.36 -14.64 13.48
CA ARG A 8 -21.09 -15.92 14.14
C ARG A 8 -20.16 -16.82 13.32
N LYS A 9 -20.23 -16.80 11.99
CA LYS A 9 -19.26 -17.49 11.12
C LYS A 9 -17.85 -16.92 11.29
N ARG A 10 -17.70 -15.59 11.31
CA ARG A 10 -16.39 -14.92 11.51
C ARG A 10 -15.80 -15.24 12.89
N ALA A 11 -16.62 -15.20 13.95
CA ALA A 11 -16.22 -15.59 15.30
C ALA A 11 -15.82 -17.08 15.42
N ARG A 12 -16.44 -17.96 14.63
CA ARG A 12 -16.12 -19.40 14.61
C ARG A 12 -14.85 -19.72 13.80
N ILE A 13 -14.58 -18.97 12.73
CA ILE A 13 -13.35 -19.08 11.92
C ILE A 13 -12.15 -18.47 12.65
N MET A 14 -12.36 -17.40 13.41
CA MET A 14 -11.33 -16.80 14.27
C MET A 14 -11.01 -17.62 15.52
N LYS A 15 -11.71 -18.73 15.76
CA LYS A 15 -11.49 -19.60 16.92
C LYS A 15 -10.15 -20.32 16.77
N GLY A 16 -9.12 -19.80 17.44
CA GLY A 16 -7.73 -20.30 17.39
C GLY A 16 -6.75 -19.37 16.68
N LEU A 17 -7.23 -18.29 16.04
CA LEU A 17 -6.37 -17.22 15.55
C LEU A 17 -6.09 -16.24 16.69
N GLU A 18 -4.85 -15.76 16.81
CA GLU A 18 -4.54 -14.69 17.76
C GLU A 18 -5.35 -13.43 17.41
N PRO A 19 -5.98 -12.77 18.41
CA PRO A 19 -6.69 -11.52 18.17
C PRO A 19 -5.70 -10.43 17.75
N PHE A 20 -6.13 -9.50 16.90
CA PHE A 20 -5.36 -8.29 16.62
C PHE A 20 -5.81 -7.15 17.55
N PRO A 21 -4.90 -6.47 18.27
CA PRO A 21 -3.47 -6.77 18.37
C PRO A 21 -3.19 -7.99 19.26
N ALA A 22 -2.10 -8.71 18.98
CA ALA A 22 -1.74 -9.97 19.64
C ALA A 22 -1.62 -9.84 21.17
N VAL A 23 -1.76 -10.96 21.88
CA VAL A 23 -1.66 -11.00 23.35
C VAL A 23 -0.21 -10.88 23.82
N GLY A 24 0.72 -11.54 23.11
CA GLY A 24 2.15 -11.47 23.42
C GLY A 24 2.72 -10.08 23.15
N ILE A 25 3.45 -9.53 24.13
CA ILE A 25 4.00 -8.17 24.08
C ILE A 25 4.79 -7.91 22.78
N TRP A 26 5.65 -8.85 22.38
CA TRP A 26 6.48 -8.74 21.18
C TRP A 26 5.67 -8.67 19.88
N LYS A 27 4.66 -9.54 19.76
CA LYS A 27 3.78 -9.58 18.59
C LYS A 27 2.91 -8.33 18.52
N ARG A 28 2.41 -7.85 19.66
CA ARG A 28 1.64 -6.61 19.75
C ARG A 28 2.44 -5.39 19.31
N TYR A 29 3.70 -5.27 19.73
CA TYR A 29 4.58 -4.19 19.25
C TYR A 29 4.78 -4.27 17.73
N PHE A 30 4.99 -5.47 17.22
CA PHE A 30 5.17 -5.70 15.79
C PHE A 30 3.90 -5.36 14.99
N ASP A 31 2.71 -5.70 15.50
CA ASP A 31 1.41 -5.38 14.91
C ASP A 31 1.25 -3.86 14.69
N TYR A 32 1.55 -3.05 15.72
CA TYR A 32 1.49 -1.60 15.62
C TYR A 32 2.56 -1.02 14.69
N LEU A 33 3.78 -1.57 14.72
CA LEU A 33 4.85 -1.17 13.82
C LEU A 33 4.43 -1.42 12.36
N MET A 34 3.86 -2.58 12.07
CA MET A 34 3.44 -2.93 10.71
C MET A 34 2.28 -2.10 10.21
N TYR A 35 1.37 -1.72 11.11
CA TYR A 35 0.31 -0.77 10.80
C TYR A 35 0.86 0.59 10.35
N GLY A 36 1.88 1.11 11.05
CA GLY A 36 2.59 2.32 10.65
C GLY A 36 3.35 2.16 9.33
N VAL A 37 4.09 1.07 9.17
CA VAL A 37 4.83 0.77 7.93
C VAL A 37 3.89 0.72 6.73
N GLY A 38 2.70 0.14 6.84
CA GLY A 38 1.73 0.08 5.74
C GLY A 38 1.36 1.47 5.19
N ILE A 39 1.32 2.50 6.04
CA ILE A 39 1.00 3.87 5.63
C ILE A 39 2.24 4.59 5.08
N PHE A 40 3.41 4.35 5.67
CA PHE A 40 4.64 5.08 5.34
C PHE A 40 5.54 4.40 4.30
N ALA A 41 5.31 3.14 3.95
CA ALA A 41 6.10 2.42 2.94
C ALA A 41 6.24 3.17 1.60
N PRO A 42 5.23 3.90 1.08
CA PRO A 42 5.37 4.63 -0.17
C PRO A 42 6.47 5.70 -0.16
N ILE A 43 6.86 6.22 1.03
CA ILE A 43 7.94 7.21 1.19
C ILE A 43 9.29 6.66 0.69
N VAL A 44 9.45 5.33 0.62
CA VAL A 44 10.65 4.68 0.08
C VAL A 44 10.88 5.04 -1.41
N LEU A 45 9.88 5.57 -2.12
CA LEU A 45 10.05 6.08 -3.50
C LEU A 45 10.71 7.47 -3.58
N LEU A 46 10.82 8.20 -2.47
CA LEU A 46 11.42 9.55 -2.49
C LEU A 46 12.85 9.58 -3.02
N PRO A 47 13.78 8.66 -2.66
CA PRO A 47 15.12 8.64 -3.23
C PRO A 47 15.11 8.46 -4.75
N GLN A 48 14.24 7.61 -5.29
CA GLN A 48 14.14 7.41 -6.74
C GLN A 48 13.63 8.67 -7.45
N ILE A 49 12.63 9.35 -6.86
CA ILE A 49 12.13 10.62 -7.36
C ILE A 49 13.25 11.67 -7.32
N LEU A 50 13.94 11.80 -6.18
CA LEU A 50 15.04 12.75 -6.03
C LEU A 50 16.14 12.48 -7.05
N GLU A 51 16.53 11.23 -7.28
CA GLU A 51 17.55 10.85 -8.26
C GLU A 51 17.20 11.34 -9.66
N ILE A 52 15.98 11.06 -10.16
CA ILE A 52 15.55 11.48 -11.50
C ILE A 52 15.56 13.01 -11.63
N TYR A 53 15.01 13.72 -10.66
CA TYR A 53 14.85 15.17 -10.73
C TYR A 53 16.13 15.94 -10.39
N THR A 54 17.12 15.33 -9.73
CA THR A 54 18.43 15.95 -9.47
C THR A 54 19.42 15.67 -10.59
N THR A 55 19.51 14.41 -11.03
CA THR A 55 20.43 14.01 -12.10
C THR A 55 19.92 14.40 -13.49
N LYS A 56 18.61 14.71 -13.61
CA LYS A 56 17.95 14.98 -14.89
C LYS A 56 18.16 13.85 -15.89
N ASN A 57 18.19 12.62 -15.38
CA ASN A 57 18.47 11.43 -16.15
C ASN A 57 17.59 10.29 -15.65
N SER A 58 16.82 9.68 -16.56
CA SER A 58 16.03 8.48 -16.28
C SER A 58 16.53 7.24 -17.01
N ALA A 59 17.78 7.24 -17.49
CA ALA A 59 18.38 6.09 -18.14
C ALA A 59 18.33 4.85 -17.24
N GLY A 60 17.82 3.74 -17.80
CA GLY A 60 17.62 2.48 -17.06
C GLY A 60 16.23 2.32 -16.43
N LEU A 61 15.40 3.37 -16.40
CA LEU A 61 14.02 3.26 -15.93
C LEU A 61 13.07 2.94 -17.09
N SER A 62 12.25 1.90 -16.91
CA SER A 62 11.25 1.48 -17.90
C SER A 62 9.92 2.21 -17.68
N LEU A 63 9.54 3.08 -18.61
CA LEU A 63 8.24 3.77 -18.60
C LEU A 63 7.07 2.79 -18.44
N LEU A 64 7.13 1.65 -19.13
CA LEU A 64 6.10 0.61 -19.06
C LEU A 64 5.97 0.04 -17.65
N THR A 65 7.10 -0.25 -16.99
CA THR A 65 7.11 -0.81 -15.63
C THR A 65 6.44 0.13 -14.65
N TRP A 66 6.81 1.41 -14.67
CA TRP A 66 6.26 2.42 -13.76
C TRP A 66 4.77 2.70 -14.06
N SER A 67 4.35 2.67 -15.32
CA SER A 67 2.95 2.82 -15.70
C SER A 67 2.10 1.61 -15.26
N LEU A 68 2.61 0.39 -15.36
CA LEU A 68 1.94 -0.81 -14.87
C LEU A 68 1.80 -0.80 -13.35
N PHE A 69 2.79 -0.29 -12.61
CA PHE A 69 2.64 -0.08 -11.17
C PHE A 69 1.48 0.86 -10.85
N ILE A 70 1.33 1.98 -11.57
CA ILE A 70 0.19 2.88 -11.38
C ILE A 70 -1.13 2.13 -11.58
N LEU A 71 -1.26 1.38 -12.68
CA LEU A 71 -2.46 0.60 -12.96
C LEU A 71 -2.79 -0.40 -11.84
N LEU A 72 -1.80 -1.15 -11.36
CA LEU A 72 -1.99 -2.10 -10.27
C LEU A 72 -2.38 -1.41 -8.96
N ASN A 73 -1.74 -0.28 -8.63
CA ASN A 73 -2.10 0.48 -7.43
C ASN A 73 -3.52 1.08 -7.54
N ILE A 74 -4.01 1.44 -8.73
CA ILE A 74 -5.41 1.84 -8.94
C ILE A 74 -6.35 0.69 -8.59
N LEU A 75 -6.08 -0.53 -9.08
CA LEU A 75 -6.89 -1.70 -8.76
C LEU A 75 -6.89 -1.99 -7.25
N TRP A 76 -5.75 -1.88 -6.58
CA TRP A 76 -5.66 -2.03 -5.13
C TRP A 76 -6.37 -0.92 -4.35
N THR A 77 -6.32 0.31 -4.84
CA THR A 77 -7.03 1.46 -4.24
C THR A 77 -8.54 1.22 -4.32
N ILE A 78 -9.05 0.77 -5.48
CA ILE A 78 -10.45 0.37 -5.66
C ILE A 78 -10.80 -0.78 -4.72
N TYR A 79 -9.94 -1.79 -4.62
CA TYR A 79 -10.15 -2.91 -3.70
C TYR A 79 -10.26 -2.46 -2.24
N GLY A 80 -9.35 -1.60 -1.77
CA GLY A 80 -9.37 -1.03 -0.42
C GLY A 80 -10.64 -0.23 -0.15
N LEU A 81 -11.08 0.57 -1.13
CA LEU A 81 -12.33 1.33 -1.04
C LEU A 81 -13.55 0.40 -0.88
N LEU A 82 -13.65 -0.64 -1.73
CA LEU A 82 -14.77 -1.60 -1.69
C LEU A 82 -14.82 -2.39 -0.38
N HIS A 83 -13.66 -2.69 0.21
CA HIS A 83 -13.56 -3.43 1.48
C HIS A 83 -13.55 -2.52 2.71
N LYS A 84 -13.63 -1.20 2.53
CA LYS A 84 -13.52 -0.19 3.60
C LYS A 84 -12.23 -0.33 4.43
N ASP A 85 -11.15 -0.78 3.80
CA ASP A 85 -9.83 -0.86 4.42
C ASP A 85 -9.03 0.40 4.11
N ILE A 86 -8.97 1.30 5.10
CA ILE A 86 -8.28 2.58 4.97
C ILE A 86 -6.77 2.41 4.76
N HIS A 87 -6.16 1.30 5.23
CA HIS A 87 -4.71 1.08 5.10
C HIS A 87 -4.35 0.81 3.66
N ILE A 88 -5.05 -0.15 3.05
CA ILE A 88 -4.86 -0.50 1.65
C ILE A 88 -5.18 0.71 0.78
N LEU A 89 -6.26 1.44 1.09
CA LEU A 89 -6.65 2.63 0.35
C LEU A 89 -5.56 3.69 0.34
N PHE A 90 -5.11 4.16 1.51
CA PHE A 90 -4.12 5.24 1.60
C PHE A 90 -2.74 4.81 1.09
N ALA A 91 -2.28 3.60 1.43
CA ALA A 91 -0.99 3.09 0.97
C ALA A 91 -0.91 3.09 -0.56
N ASN A 92 -1.93 2.55 -1.24
CA ASN A 92 -1.93 2.46 -2.68
C ASN A 92 -2.20 3.82 -3.36
N ALA A 93 -2.99 4.71 -2.73
CA ALA A 93 -3.16 6.07 -3.22
C ALA A 93 -1.83 6.86 -3.23
N PHE A 94 -1.02 6.74 -2.17
CA PHE A 94 0.32 7.34 -2.15
C PHE A 94 1.26 6.69 -3.16
N MET A 95 1.18 5.36 -3.35
CA MET A 95 1.94 4.69 -4.41
C MET A 95 1.57 5.23 -5.79
N ILE A 96 0.28 5.44 -6.10
CA ILE A 96 -0.14 6.06 -7.36
C ILE A 96 0.56 7.41 -7.52
N LEU A 97 0.45 8.30 -6.52
CA LEU A 97 1.05 9.63 -6.55
C LEU A 97 2.56 9.57 -6.85
N PHE A 98 3.32 8.78 -6.09
CA PHE A 98 4.77 8.71 -6.28
C PHE A 98 5.18 8.04 -7.59
N ASN A 99 4.52 6.95 -8.00
CA ASN A 99 4.79 6.34 -9.30
C ASN A 99 4.45 7.30 -10.45
N SER A 100 3.39 8.11 -10.34
CA SER A 100 3.08 9.16 -11.32
C SER A 100 4.18 10.21 -11.41
N VAL A 101 4.73 10.65 -10.27
CA VAL A 101 5.88 11.58 -10.26
C VAL A 101 7.10 10.94 -10.96
N VAL A 102 7.37 9.65 -10.73
CA VAL A 102 8.43 8.94 -11.45
C VAL A 102 8.16 8.87 -12.95
N VAL A 103 6.94 8.52 -13.38
CA VAL A 103 6.55 8.49 -14.81
C VAL A 103 6.74 9.87 -15.45
N VAL A 104 6.33 10.95 -14.78
CA VAL A 104 6.55 12.32 -15.27
C VAL A 104 8.05 12.61 -15.37
N GLY A 105 8.84 12.24 -14.37
CA GLY A 105 10.30 12.37 -14.41
C GLY A 105 10.93 11.62 -15.59
N ILE A 106 10.48 10.40 -15.86
CA ILE A 106 10.92 9.61 -17.02
C ILE A 106 10.58 10.33 -18.32
N LEU A 107 9.36 10.83 -18.48
CA LEU A 107 8.95 11.52 -19.72
C LEU A 107 9.67 12.86 -19.95
N LEU A 108 10.11 13.53 -18.89
CA LEU A 108 10.81 14.81 -18.98
C LEU A 108 12.32 14.67 -19.19
N TYR A 109 12.91 13.56 -18.73
CA TYR A 109 14.36 13.35 -18.67
C TYR A 109 14.83 12.06 -19.37
N SER A 110 14.00 11.55 -20.29
CA SER A 110 14.30 10.46 -21.22
C SER A 110 15.18 10.91 -22.39
#